data_AF-A0A526V7U5-F1
#
_entry.id   AF-A0A526V7U5-F1
#
_cell.length_a   1.000
_cell.length_b   1.000
_cell.length_c   1.000
_cell.angle_alpha   90.00
_cell.angle_beta   90.00
_cell.angle_gamma   90.00
#
_symmetry.space_group_name_H-M   'P 1'
#
loop_
_entity.id
_entity.type
_entity.pdbx_description
1 polymer ?
#
loop_
_entity_poly.entity_id
_entity_poly.type
_entity_poly.pdbx_seq_one_letter_code
_entity_poly.pdbx_strand_id
1 'polypeptide(L)'
;MSDDLPILSPSEARILGCLIEKKELTPDVYPLTLNAALAAANQKTAREPVMALEQTEVHRGLKLLEQKGLVRQMFGSRVERYEHQMAQRFSLTTPQTALIGLLLL
;
A
#
# COMPACT_ATOMS: atom_id res chain seq x y z
N MET A 1 -20.11 -13.99 -7.04
CA MET A 1 -19.02 -13.15 -6.50
C MET A 1 -17.96 -14.14 -6.10
N SER A 2 -16.81 -14.15 -6.75
CA SER A 2 -15.75 -15.09 -6.38
C SER A 2 -15.24 -14.68 -5.01
N ASP A 3 -15.51 -15.47 -3.98
CA ASP A 3 -15.06 -15.29 -2.59
C ASP A 3 -13.53 -15.48 -2.41
N ASP A 4 -12.76 -15.41 -3.49
CA ASP A 4 -11.31 -15.59 -3.44
C ASP A 4 -10.62 -14.28 -3.06
N LEU A 5 -9.89 -14.34 -1.95
CA LEU A 5 -9.00 -13.26 -1.53
C LEU A 5 -7.89 -13.04 -2.59
N PRO A 6 -7.51 -11.78 -2.86
CA PRO A 6 -6.47 -11.51 -3.84
C PRO A 6 -5.12 -12.04 -3.36
N ILE A 7 -4.46 -12.84 -4.20
CA ILE A 7 -3.09 -13.29 -3.96
C ILE A 7 -2.13 -12.12 -4.21
N LEU A 8 -1.30 -11.78 -3.23
CA LEU A 8 -0.30 -10.72 -3.32
C LEU A 8 1.11 -11.30 -3.46
N SER A 9 1.93 -10.71 -4.33
CA SER A 9 3.38 -10.90 -4.30
C SER A 9 3.97 -10.24 -3.04
N PRO A 10 5.20 -10.60 -2.64
CA PRO A 10 5.87 -9.95 -1.53
C PRO A 10 5.98 -8.42 -1.67
N SER A 11 6.25 -7.92 -2.88
CA SER A 11 6.30 -6.47 -3.13
C SER A 11 4.94 -5.80 -3.09
N GLU A 12 3.89 -6.44 -3.61
CA GLU A 12 2.52 -5.91 -3.49
C GLU A 12 2.07 -5.83 -2.03
N ALA A 13 2.31 -6.89 -1.24
CA ALA A 13 2.03 -6.93 0.19
C ALA A 13 2.76 -5.79 0.91
N ARG A 14 4.07 -5.63 0.66
CA ARG A 14 4.89 -4.55 1.22
C ARG A 14 4.33 -3.17 0.89
N ILE A 15 4.02 -2.91 -0.39
CA ILE A 15 3.50 -1.61 -0.84
C ILE A 15 2.15 -1.29 -0.20
N LEU A 16 1.26 -2.28 -0.12
CA LEU A 16 -0.04 -2.13 0.52
C LEU A 16 0.08 -1.86 2.02
N GLY A 17 0.95 -2.60 2.72
CA GLY A 17 1.28 -2.37 4.12
C GLY A 17 1.81 -0.96 4.37
N CYS A 18 2.70 -0.46 3.51
CA CYS A 18 3.22 0.91 3.59
C CYS A 18 2.11 1.95 3.44
N LEU A 19 1.17 1.77 2.51
CA LEU A 19 0.05 2.70 2.34
C LEU A 19 -0.86 2.73 3.57
N ILE A 20 -1.13 1.57 4.19
CA ILE A 20 -1.91 1.46 5.42
C ILE A 20 -1.19 2.19 6.57
N GLU A 21 0.08 1.84 6.80
CA GLU A 21 0.91 2.42 7.86
C GLU A 21 0.99 3.95 7.74
N LYS A 22 1.29 4.47 6.55
CA LYS A 22 1.49 5.91 6.36
C LYS A 22 0.19 6.70 6.41
N LYS A 23 -0.97 6.09 6.13
CA LYS A 23 -2.25 6.76 6.35
C LYS A 23 -2.48 7.09 7.82
N GLU A 24 -2.17 6.16 8.71
CA GLU A 24 -2.42 6.31 10.15
C GLU A 24 -1.33 7.11 10.86
N LEU A 25 -0.05 6.88 10.50
CA LEU A 25 1.08 7.48 11.22
C LEU A 25 1.56 8.81 10.64
N THR A 26 1.30 9.07 9.35
CA THR A 26 1.81 10.26 8.64
C THR A 26 0.74 10.83 7.69
N PRO A 27 -0.41 11.30 8.21
CA PRO A 27 -1.54 11.73 7.40
C PRO A 27 -1.26 12.99 6.55
N ASP A 28 -0.25 13.77 6.91
CA ASP A 28 0.20 14.97 6.20
C ASP A 28 0.84 14.65 4.83
N VAL A 29 1.52 13.51 4.72
CA VAL A 29 2.14 13.06 3.47
C VAL A 29 1.27 12.06 2.69
N TYR A 30 0.20 11.55 3.29
CA TYR A 30 -0.77 10.68 2.63
C TYR A 30 -1.76 11.50 1.78
N PRO A 31 -2.17 11.03 0.58
CA PRO A 31 -1.78 9.80 -0.10
C PRO A 31 -0.36 9.82 -0.64
N LEU A 32 0.27 8.66 -0.80
CA LEU A 32 1.69 8.60 -1.14
C LEU A 32 1.93 8.80 -2.63
N THR A 33 2.99 9.52 -2.99
CA THR A 33 3.54 9.50 -4.35
C THR A 33 4.32 8.19 -4.58
N LEU A 34 4.67 7.88 -5.83
CA LEU A 34 5.51 6.73 -6.16
C LEU A 34 6.83 6.71 -5.36
N ASN A 35 7.51 7.86 -5.26
CA ASN A 35 8.77 7.98 -4.51
C ASN A 35 8.57 7.79 -3.01
N ALA A 36 7.47 8.30 -2.45
CA ALA A 36 7.16 8.11 -1.03
C ALA A 36 6.83 6.64 -0.73
N ALA A 37 6.11 5.95 -1.62
CA ALA A 37 5.84 4.52 -1.50
C ALA A 37 7.13 3.68 -1.58
N LEU A 38 8.05 4.03 -2.48
CA LEU A 38 9.37 3.39 -2.59
C LEU A 38 10.19 3.59 -1.30
N ALA A 39 10.27 4.82 -0.80
CA ALA A 39 10.99 5.13 0.43
C ALA A 39 10.39 4.37 1.62
N ALA A 40 9.06 4.25 1.69
CA ALA A 40 8.37 3.48 2.73
C ALA A 40 8.63 1.97 2.60
N ALA A 41 8.62 1.41 1.39
CA ALA A 41 8.84 -0.02 1.15
C ALA A 41 10.24 -0.49 1.58
N ASN A 42 11.24 0.38 1.43
CA ASN A 42 12.65 0.10 1.70
C ASN A 42 13.13 0.65 3.08
N GLN A 43 12.21 0.96 4.00
CA GLN A 43 12.60 1.38 5.35
C GLN A 43 13.41 0.28 6.06
N LYS A 44 14.41 0.69 6.85
CA LYS A 44 15.26 -0.23 7.63
C LYS A 44 14.61 -0.72 8.93
N THR A 45 13.49 -0.11 9.31
CA THR A 45 12.78 -0.34 10.57
C THR A 45 11.33 -0.68 10.28
N ALA A 46 10.70 -1.48 11.14
CA ALA A 46 9.31 -1.92 10.98
C ALA A 46 9.06 -2.63 9.64
N ARG A 47 10.06 -3.37 9.14
CA ARG A 47 9.98 -4.17 7.91
C ARG A 47 10.62 -5.54 8.17
N GLU A 48 9.88 -6.61 7.91
CA GLU A 48 10.37 -7.97 8.02
C GLU A 48 9.96 -8.79 6.78
N PRO A 49 10.86 -9.06 5.83
CA PRO A 49 12.28 -8.66 5.78
C PRO A 49 12.47 -7.20 5.32
N VAL A 50 13.64 -6.62 5.63
CA VAL A 50 14.09 -5.40 4.95
C VAL A 50 14.26 -5.70 3.46
N MET A 51 13.62 -4.88 2.62
CA MET A 51 13.67 -5.02 1.15
C MET A 51 14.45 -3.87 0.53
N ALA A 52 14.90 -4.09 -0.71
CA ALA A 52 15.50 -3.08 -1.58
C ALA A 52 14.79 -3.13 -2.94
N LEU A 53 13.52 -2.72 -2.97
CA LEU A 53 12.72 -2.65 -4.19
C LEU A 53 13.22 -1.54 -5.10
N GLU A 54 13.10 -1.74 -6.40
CA GLU A 54 13.34 -0.71 -7.42
C GLU A 54 12.07 0.12 -7.66
N GLN A 55 12.24 1.36 -8.15
CA GLN A 55 11.10 2.24 -8.46
C GLN A 55 10.13 1.61 -9.47
N THR A 56 10.66 0.89 -10.46
CA THR A 56 9.86 0.17 -11.48
C THR A 56 9.03 -0.96 -10.88
N GLU A 57 9.57 -1.66 -9.88
CA GLU A 57 8.85 -2.71 -9.16
C GLU A 57 7.70 -2.13 -8.33
N VAL A 58 7.94 -1.01 -7.63
CA VAL A 58 6.91 -0.32 -6.85
C VAL A 58 5.80 0.22 -7.76
N HIS A 59 6.16 0.83 -8.89
CA HIS A 59 5.18 1.32 -9.87
C HIS A 59 4.32 0.17 -10.41
N ARG A 60 4.95 -0.95 -10.81
CA ARG A 60 4.22 -2.15 -11.25
C ARG A 60 3.31 -2.69 -10.14
N GLY A 61 3.80 -2.77 -8.91
CA GLY A 61 3.02 -3.23 -7.76
C GLY A 61 1.79 -2.36 -7.50
N LEU A 62 1.91 -1.04 -7.55
CA LEU A 62 0.79 -0.11 -7.43
C LEU A 62 -0.27 -0.32 -8.52
N LYS A 63 0.14 -0.51 -9.78
CA LYS A 63 -0.79 -0.78 -10.89
C LYS A 63 -1.51 -2.13 -10.74
N LEU A 64 -0.81 -3.17 -10.30
CA LEU A 64 -1.44 -4.47 -10.03
C LEU A 64 -2.40 -4.42 -8.84
N LEU A 65 -2.05 -3.70 -7.77
CA LEU A 65 -2.93 -3.47 -6.63
C LEU A 65 -4.17 -2.65 -7.01
N GLU A 66 -4.04 -1.70 -7.94
CA GLU A 66 -5.17 -0.96 -8.51
C GLU A 66 -6.10 -1.87 -9.32
N GLN A 67 -5.55 -2.76 -10.15
CA GLN A 67 -6.34 -3.79 -10.85
C GLN A 67 -7.06 -4.74 -9.88
N LYS A 68 -6.44 -5.05 -8.74
CA LYS A 68 -7.05 -5.82 -7.64
C LYS A 68 -8.06 -4.99 -6.82
N GLY A 69 -8.18 -3.69 -7.10
CA GLY A 69 -9.05 -2.75 -6.38
C GLY A 69 -8.68 -2.56 -4.91
N LEU A 70 -7.40 -2.75 -4.56
CA LEU A 70 -6.83 -2.57 -3.23
C LEU A 70 -6.16 -1.21 -3.06
N VAL A 71 -5.83 -0.55 -4.17
CA VAL A 71 -5.25 0.79 -4.24
C VAL A 71 -6.04 1.61 -5.26
N ARG A 72 -6.10 2.92 -5.05
CA ARG A 72 -6.68 3.88 -6.00
C ARG A 72 -5.65 4.96 -6.30
N GLN A 73 -5.44 5.26 -7.58
CA GLN A 73 -4.73 6.46 -7.99
C GLN A 73 -5.67 7.69 -7.90
N MET A 74 -5.19 8.76 -7.29
CA MET A 74 -5.91 10.03 -7.24
C MET A 74 -5.73 10.84 -8.53
N PHE A 75 -6.84 11.16 -9.18
CA PHE A 75 -6.86 12.05 -10.34
C PHE A 75 -6.87 13.53 -9.91
N GLY A 76 -6.24 14.41 -10.71
CA GLY A 76 -6.25 15.87 -10.50
C GLY A 76 -5.10 16.44 -9.68
N SER A 77 -4.20 15.60 -9.15
CA SER A 77 -2.93 16.05 -8.58
C SER A 77 -1.88 16.23 -9.69
N ARG A 78 -0.99 17.23 -9.55
CA ARG A 78 0.15 17.43 -10.48
C ARG A 78 1.11 16.24 -10.49
N VAL A 79 1.15 15.48 -9.41
CA VAL A 79 1.94 14.26 -9.24
C VAL A 79 0.99 13.13 -8.85
N GLU A 80 1.14 11.95 -9.45
CA GLU A 80 0.32 10.79 -9.11
C GLU A 80 0.46 10.45 -7.62
N ARG A 81 -0.69 10.29 -6.95
CA ARG A 81 -0.77 9.88 -5.54
C ARG A 81 -1.66 8.65 -5.42
N TYR A 82 -1.35 7.79 -4.46
CA TYR A 82 -1.94 6.48 -4.30
C TYR A 82 -2.46 6.31 -2.88
N GLU A 83 -3.67 5.79 -2.75
CA GLU A 83 -4.33 5.49 -1.49
C GLU A 83 -4.77 4.02 -1.42
N HIS A 84 -4.64 3.38 -0.26
CA HIS A 84 -5.20 2.05 -0.07
C HIS A 84 -6.74 2.09 0.04
N GLN A 85 -7.40 1.01 -0.34
CA GLN A 85 -8.87 0.85 -0.34
C GLN A 85 -9.35 -0.27 0.61
N MET A 86 -8.46 -0.81 1.45
CA MET A 86 -8.75 -1.97 2.32
C MET A 86 -10.02 -1.82 3.17
N ALA A 87 -10.17 -0.67 3.84
CA ALA A 87 -11.32 -0.41 4.70
C ALA A 87 -12.64 -0.43 3.92
N GLN A 88 -12.66 0.18 2.73
CA GLN A 88 -13.85 0.22 1.88
C GLN A 88 -14.14 -1.16 1.26
N ARG A 89 -13.10 -1.84 0.75
CA ARG A 89 -13.26 -3.10 0.01
C ARG A 89 -13.74 -4.26 0.88
N PHE A 90 -13.24 -4.34 2.12
CA PHE A 90 -13.50 -5.45 3.02
C PHE A 90 -14.35 -5.05 4.24
N SER A 91 -14.89 -3.82 4.25
CA SER A 91 -15.69 -3.28 5.36
C SER A 91 -14.96 -3.37 6.72
N LEU A 92 -13.65 -3.12 6.72
CA LEU A 92 -12.80 -3.25 7.89
C LEU A 92 -12.86 -1.97 8.74
N THR A 93 -12.85 -2.17 10.05
CA THR A 93 -12.62 -1.08 11.03
C THR A 93 -11.16 -0.61 10.98
N THR A 94 -10.88 0.57 11.52
CA THR A 94 -9.51 1.09 11.63
C THR A 94 -8.57 0.13 12.38
N PRO A 95 -8.94 -0.45 13.54
CA PRO A 95 -8.08 -1.42 14.24
C PRO A 95 -7.81 -2.69 13.42
N GLN A 96 -8.81 -3.22 12.71
CA GLN A 96 -8.61 -4.38 11.83
C GLN A 96 -7.69 -4.07 10.66
N THR A 97 -7.85 -2.88 10.06
CA THR A 97 -6.98 -2.42 8.97
C THR A 97 -5.54 -2.25 9.46
N ALA A 98 -5.35 -1.68 10.66
CA ALA A 98 -4.03 -1.52 11.26
C ALA A 98 -3.35 -2.87 11.54
N LEU A 99 -4.08 -3.86 12.06
CA LEU A 99 -3.56 -5.22 12.27
C LEU A 99 -3.12 -5.87 10.96
N ILE A 100 -3.91 -5.73 9.89
CA ILE A 100 -3.52 -6.24 8.57
C ILE A 100 -2.29 -5.50 8.05
N GLY A 101 -2.21 -4.18 8.21
CA GLY A 101 -1.02 -3.39 7.86
C GLY A 101 0.24 -3.90 8.55
N LEU A 102 0.16 -4.22 9.86
CA LEU A 102 1.27 -4.79 10.62
C LEU A 102 1.66 -6.20 10.13
N LEU A 103 0.70 -7.04 9.77
CA LEU A 103 0.98 -8.40 9.27
C LEU A 103 1.60 -8.41 7.86
N LEU A 104 1.49 -7.31 7.10
CA LEU A 104 2.02 -7.19 5.74
C LEU A 104 3.45 -6.60 5.68
N LEU A 105 3.97 -6.05 6.78
CA LEU A 105 5.19 -5.23 6.79
C LEU A 105 6.41 -5.94 7.34
#